data_AF-A0A355BJ06-F1
#
_entry.id   AF-A0A355BJ06-F1
#
_cell.length_a   1.000
_cell.length_b   1.000
_cell.length_c   1.000
_cell.angle_alpha   90.00
_cell.angle_beta   90.00
_cell.angle_gamma   90.00
#
_symmetry.space_group_name_H-M   'P 1'
#
loop_
_entity.id
_entity.type
_entity.pdbx_description
1 polymer ?
#
loop_
_entity_poly.entity_id
_entity_poly.type
_entity_poly.pdbx_seq_one_letter_code
_entity_poly.pdbx_strand_id
1 'polypeptide(L)'
;MSLFGWKDLSNLPFCVLTLLEEVQLSWLPNHGWRRELAITLRANPDVAWFIRHKCPSLVQWLDELFDEFAHEPLPSPTELRQLEQAVIGGMEDWIVYVTEPEAYDRQQFNRWDNQELLGLTDFAGKVVLDIGAGTGSQ
;
A
#
# COMPACT_ATOMS: atom_id res chain seq x y z
N MET A 1 7.81 -3.04 11.66
CA MET A 1 6.95 -2.47 12.72
C MET A 1 5.86 -1.66 12.03
N SER A 2 4.63 -1.69 12.53
CA SER A 2 3.55 -0.87 11.99
C SER A 2 3.78 0.60 12.39
N LEU A 3 3.61 1.52 11.44
CA LEU A 3 3.88 2.94 11.56
C LEU A 3 2.81 3.67 12.39
N PHE A 4 1.55 3.28 12.24
CA PHE A 4 0.36 3.91 12.82
C PHE A 4 -0.27 3.09 13.95
N GLY A 5 0.10 1.82 14.10
CA GLY A 5 -0.46 0.94 15.14
C GLY A 5 -1.92 0.55 14.89
N TRP A 6 -2.42 0.65 13.66
CA TRP A 6 -3.79 0.29 13.31
C TRP A 6 -3.99 -1.22 13.32
N LYS A 7 -2.95 -1.98 12.94
CA LYS A 7 -3.00 -3.44 12.95
C LYS A 7 -1.62 -4.08 13.08
N ASP A 8 -1.59 -5.28 13.67
CA ASP A 8 -0.44 -6.17 13.56
C ASP A 8 -0.37 -6.81 12.16
N LEU A 9 0.57 -6.32 11.34
CA LEU A 9 0.83 -6.81 9.99
C LEU A 9 1.92 -7.91 9.95
N SER A 10 2.45 -8.33 11.09
CA SER A 10 3.64 -9.19 11.18
C SER A 10 3.48 -10.57 10.52
N ASN A 11 2.24 -11.03 10.34
CA ASN A 11 1.92 -12.33 9.74
C ASN A 11 1.61 -12.26 8.24
N LEU A 12 1.52 -11.06 7.65
CA LEU A 12 1.20 -10.94 6.22
C LEU A 12 2.38 -11.39 5.35
N PRO A 13 2.14 -12.20 4.30
CA PRO A 13 3.18 -12.57 3.34
C PRO A 13 3.52 -11.38 2.45
N PHE A 14 4.72 -11.36 1.87
CA PHE A 14 5.16 -10.27 0.99
C PHE A 14 4.27 -10.08 -0.25
N CYS A 15 3.65 -11.16 -0.72
CA CYS A 15 2.69 -11.09 -1.84
C CYS A 15 1.44 -10.26 -1.54
N VAL A 16 1.21 -9.79 -0.30
CA VAL A 16 0.12 -8.85 -0.01
C VAL A 16 0.20 -7.57 -0.87
N LEU A 17 1.40 -7.19 -1.32
CA LEU A 17 1.61 -6.07 -2.25
C LEU A 17 0.88 -6.26 -3.60
N THR A 18 0.49 -7.49 -3.98
CA THR A 18 -0.29 -7.73 -5.21
C THR A 18 -1.74 -7.28 -5.12
N LEU A 19 -2.19 -6.85 -3.93
CA LEU A 19 -3.49 -6.22 -3.73
C LEU A 19 -3.48 -4.71 -4.02
N LEU A 20 -2.30 -4.13 -4.25
CA LEU A 20 -2.15 -2.71 -4.52
C LEU A 20 -2.49 -2.37 -5.97
N GLU A 21 -3.10 -1.20 -6.13
CA GLU A 21 -3.47 -0.59 -7.40
C GLU A 21 -2.36 0.29 -7.96
N GLU A 22 -2.44 0.60 -9.26
CA GLU A 22 -1.42 1.38 -9.97
C GLU A 22 -1.10 2.70 -9.27
N VAL A 23 -2.11 3.39 -8.75
CA VAL A 23 -1.95 4.67 -8.04
C VAL A 23 -1.07 4.52 -6.79
N GLN A 24 -1.28 3.50 -5.97
CA GLN A 24 -0.49 3.24 -4.77
C GLN A 24 0.95 2.85 -5.15
N LEU A 25 1.09 1.97 -6.15
CA LEU A 25 2.39 1.54 -6.65
C LEU A 25 3.20 2.71 -7.21
N SER A 26 2.56 3.64 -7.92
CA SER A 26 3.22 4.80 -8.54
C SER A 26 3.95 5.70 -7.53
N TRP A 27 3.62 5.59 -6.24
CA TRP A 27 4.24 6.34 -5.16
C TRP A 27 5.46 5.63 -4.53
N LEU A 28 5.76 4.39 -4.91
CA LEU A 28 6.94 3.66 -4.47
C LEU A 28 8.25 4.48 -4.51
N PRO A 29 8.56 5.23 -5.59
CA PRO A 29 9.78 6.04 -5.66
C PRO A 29 9.89 7.14 -4.61
N ASN A 30 8.76 7.59 -4.05
CA ASN A 30 8.71 8.72 -3.13
C ASN A 30 9.04 8.33 -1.69
N HIS A 31 9.25 7.05 -1.42
CA HIS A 31 9.57 6.62 -0.08
C HIS A 31 11.07 6.35 0.15
N GLY A 32 11.51 6.45 1.41
CA GLY A 32 12.92 6.36 1.82
C GLY A 32 13.50 4.95 2.02
N TRP A 33 12.87 3.88 1.53
CA TRP A 33 13.21 2.47 1.81
C TRP A 33 13.57 1.72 0.52
N ARG A 34 14.34 2.40 -0.34
CA ARG A 34 14.80 1.90 -1.64
C ARG A 34 15.55 0.58 -1.49
N ARG A 35 16.49 0.49 -0.54
CA ARG A 35 17.30 -0.70 -0.31
C ARG A 35 16.44 -1.90 0.06
N GLU A 36 15.52 -1.72 1.01
CA GLU A 36 14.63 -2.75 1.48
C GLU A 36 13.71 -3.24 0.35
N LEU A 37 13.15 -2.32 -0.45
CA LEU A 37 12.36 -2.64 -1.64
C LEU A 37 13.16 -3.43 -2.65
N ALA A 38 14.41 -3.02 -2.95
CA ALA A 38 15.25 -3.71 -3.91
C ALA A 38 15.50 -5.17 -3.50
N ILE A 39 15.92 -5.38 -2.25
CA ILE A 39 16.25 -6.72 -1.72
C ILE A 39 14.99 -7.60 -1.68
N THR A 40 13.89 -7.09 -1.14
CA THR A 40 12.65 -7.88 -0.98
C THR A 40 11.99 -8.22 -2.30
N LEU A 41 12.01 -7.32 -3.29
CA LEU A 41 11.49 -7.59 -4.64
C LEU A 41 12.38 -8.54 -5.43
N ARG A 42 13.72 -8.46 -5.30
CA ARG A 42 14.64 -9.45 -5.89
C ARG A 42 14.41 -10.85 -5.30
N ALA A 43 14.07 -10.95 -4.02
CA ALA A 43 13.75 -12.20 -3.35
C ALA A 43 12.34 -12.73 -3.69
N ASN A 44 11.43 -11.85 -4.15
CA ASN A 44 10.04 -12.16 -4.48
C ASN A 44 9.74 -11.80 -5.95
N PRO A 45 10.29 -12.53 -6.94
CA PRO A 45 10.23 -12.16 -8.35
C PRO A 45 8.81 -12.08 -8.91
N ASP A 46 7.87 -12.88 -8.39
CA ASP A 46 6.46 -12.84 -8.80
C ASP A 46 5.79 -11.50 -8.43
N VAL A 47 6.15 -10.92 -7.28
CA VAL A 47 5.68 -9.60 -6.85
C VAL A 47 6.32 -8.51 -7.70
N ALA A 48 7.62 -8.61 -8.00
CA ALA A 48 8.29 -7.69 -8.91
C ALA A 48 7.67 -7.73 -10.32
N TRP A 49 7.36 -8.92 -10.82
CA TRP A 49 6.65 -9.10 -12.08
C TRP A 49 5.27 -8.44 -12.03
N PHE A 50 4.49 -8.67 -10.99
CA PHE A 50 3.17 -8.04 -10.83
C PHE A 50 3.27 -6.51 -10.90
N ILE A 51 4.19 -5.90 -10.15
CA ILE A 51 4.34 -4.43 -10.11
C ILE A 51 4.69 -3.88 -11.50
N ARG A 52 5.60 -4.53 -12.23
CA ARG A 52 5.96 -4.12 -13.61
C ARG A 52 4.77 -4.13 -14.56
N HIS A 53 3.84 -5.08 -14.39
CA HIS A 53 2.66 -5.20 -15.25
C HIS A 53 1.52 -4.29 -14.81
N LYS A 54 1.33 -4.13 -13.49
CA LYS A 54 0.29 -3.28 -12.91
C LYS A 54 0.61 -1.79 -13.04
N CYS A 55 1.89 -1.41 -13.01
CA CYS A 55 2.34 -0.02 -13.11
C CYS A 55 3.54 0.09 -14.08
N PRO A 56 3.31 0.05 -15.41
CA PRO A 56 4.39 0.05 -16.40
C PRO A 56 5.32 1.27 -16.34
N SER A 57 4.83 2.40 -15.83
CA SER A 57 5.65 3.61 -15.62
C SER A 57 6.79 3.41 -14.61
N LEU A 58 6.73 2.38 -13.76
CA LEU A 58 7.78 2.04 -12.81
C LEU A 58 8.86 1.11 -13.34
N VAL A 59 8.72 0.55 -14.55
CA VAL A 59 9.67 -0.47 -15.05
C VAL A 59 11.10 0.07 -15.06
N GLN A 60 11.32 1.26 -15.62
CA GLN A 60 12.64 1.88 -15.64
C GLN A 60 13.18 2.12 -14.22
N TRP A 61 12.35 2.64 -13.32
CA TRP A 61 12.75 2.90 -11.93
C TRP A 61 13.10 1.61 -11.19
N LEU A 62 12.37 0.51 -11.41
CA LEU A 62 12.67 -0.80 -10.83
C LEU A 62 13.97 -1.39 -11.37
N ASP A 63 14.25 -1.22 -12.66
CA ASP A 63 15.52 -1.65 -13.25
C ASP A 63 16.69 -0.88 -12.62
N GLU A 64 16.58 0.46 -12.53
CA GLU A 64 17.58 1.31 -11.87
C GLU A 64 17.75 0.94 -10.38
N LEU A 65 16.66 0.65 -9.68
CA LEU A 65 16.68 0.22 -8.28
C LEU A 65 17.39 -1.13 -8.11
N PHE A 66 17.14 -2.09 -8.99
CA PHE A 66 17.79 -3.39 -8.92
C PHE A 66 19.28 -3.31 -9.27
N ASP A 67 19.65 -2.46 -10.23
CA ASP A 67 21.05 -2.20 -10.59
C ASP A 67 21.81 -1.52 -9.44
N GLU A 68 21.19 -0.52 -8.78
CA GLU A 68 21.76 0.19 -7.63
C GLU A 68 22.18 -0.77 -6.51
N PHE A 69 21.38 -1.81 -6.26
CA PHE A 69 21.60 -2.77 -5.17
C PHE A 69 22.02 -4.17 -5.66
N ALA A 70 22.46 -4.32 -6.91
CA ALA A 70 22.76 -5.63 -7.51
C ALA A 70 23.86 -6.41 -6.76
N HIS A 71 24.84 -5.69 -6.23
CA HIS A 71 25.98 -6.27 -5.51
C HIS A 71 25.64 -6.76 -4.09
N GLU A 72 24.49 -6.34 -3.55
CA GLU A 72 24.06 -6.84 -2.25
C GLU A 72 23.58 -8.29 -2.37
N PRO A 73 24.14 -9.21 -1.56
CA PRO A 73 23.69 -10.59 -1.53
C PRO A 73 22.29 -10.69 -0.93
N LEU A 74 21.55 -11.73 -1.33
CA LEU A 74 20.29 -12.03 -0.67
C LEU A 74 20.56 -12.41 0.79
N PRO A 75 19.85 -11.81 1.75
CA PRO A 75 20.06 -12.05 3.17
C PRO A 75 19.52 -13.43 3.58
N SER A 76 19.77 -13.84 4.82
CA SER A 76 19.19 -15.07 5.36
C SER A 76 17.65 -15.00 5.39
N PRO A 77 16.92 -16.13 5.44
CA PRO A 77 15.46 -16.11 5.48
C PRO A 77 14.87 -15.26 6.63
N THR A 78 15.53 -15.26 7.80
CA THR A 78 15.11 -14.47 8.96
C THR A 78 15.27 -12.98 8.71
N GLU A 79 16.41 -12.56 8.17
CA GLU A 79 16.68 -11.16 7.83
C GLU A 79 15.79 -10.69 6.68
N LEU A 80 15.58 -11.53 5.65
CA LEU A 80 14.64 -11.25 4.58
C LEU A 80 13.24 -10.98 5.14
N ARG A 81 12.76 -11.83 6.05
CA ARG A 81 11.45 -11.65 6.68
C ARG A 81 11.34 -10.33 7.43
N GLN A 82 12.41 -9.89 8.10
CA GLN A 82 12.44 -8.60 8.78
C GLN A 82 12.38 -7.43 7.80
N LEU A 83 13.09 -7.51 6.67
CA LEU A 83 13.01 -6.49 5.61
C LEU A 83 11.62 -6.45 5.00
N GLU A 84 11.00 -7.60 4.71
CA GLU A 84 9.62 -7.68 4.21
C GLU A 84 8.64 -7.05 5.19
N GLN A 85 8.78 -7.31 6.50
CA GLN A 85 7.94 -6.71 7.53
C GLN A 85 8.16 -5.20 7.69
N ALA A 86 9.40 -4.72 7.47
CA ALA A 86 9.67 -3.29 7.41
C ALA A 86 8.99 -2.66 6.20
N VAL A 87 9.03 -3.37 5.06
CA VAL A 87 8.43 -2.94 3.80
C VAL A 87 6.90 -2.86 3.94
N ILE A 88 6.25 -3.96 4.34
CA ILE A 88 4.81 -4.00 4.61
C ILE A 88 4.39 -2.95 5.66
N GLY A 89 5.16 -2.82 6.74
CA GLY A 89 4.88 -1.84 7.80
C GLY A 89 4.97 -0.39 7.35
N GLY A 90 5.85 -0.07 6.39
CA GLY A 90 5.96 1.25 5.78
C GLY A 90 4.77 1.63 4.89
N MET A 91 3.95 0.65 4.48
CA MET A 91 2.71 0.81 3.73
C MET A 91 1.46 0.53 4.58
N GLU A 92 1.54 0.59 5.91
CA GLU A 92 0.44 0.14 6.78
C GLU A 92 -0.92 0.74 6.39
N ASP A 93 -0.97 2.02 6.04
CA ASP A 93 -2.17 2.70 5.57
C ASP A 93 -2.85 1.93 4.42
N TRP A 94 -2.12 1.70 3.33
CA TRP A 94 -2.63 0.99 2.15
C TRP A 94 -2.89 -0.49 2.42
N ILE A 95 -2.02 -1.15 3.19
CA ILE A 95 -2.18 -2.57 3.51
C ILE A 95 -3.43 -2.79 4.36
N VAL A 96 -3.65 -1.97 5.39
CA VAL A 96 -4.87 -2.06 6.21
C VAL A 96 -6.11 -1.75 5.36
N TYR A 97 -6.04 -0.74 4.49
CA TYR A 97 -7.13 -0.42 3.57
C TYR A 97 -7.54 -1.62 2.69
N VAL A 98 -6.57 -2.31 2.09
CA VAL A 98 -6.85 -3.40 1.14
C VAL A 98 -7.13 -4.76 1.81
N THR A 99 -6.65 -5.01 3.04
CA THR A 99 -6.82 -6.30 3.72
C THR A 99 -7.88 -6.31 4.80
N GLU A 100 -8.10 -5.18 5.49
CA GLU A 100 -9.05 -5.04 6.60
C GLU A 100 -9.81 -3.71 6.50
N PRO A 101 -10.65 -3.52 5.46
CA PRO A 101 -11.34 -2.25 5.21
C PRO A 101 -12.17 -1.75 6.40
N GLU A 102 -12.80 -2.64 7.16
CA GLU A 102 -13.53 -2.26 8.37
C GLU A 102 -12.62 -1.69 9.46
N ALA A 103 -11.38 -2.16 9.56
CA ALA A 103 -10.40 -1.61 10.49
C ALA A 103 -9.94 -0.22 10.05
N TYR A 104 -9.83 0.00 8.75
CA TYR A 104 -9.57 1.32 8.16
C TYR A 104 -10.75 2.29 8.40
N ASP A 105 -11.99 1.84 8.18
CA ASP A 105 -13.21 2.64 8.38
C ASP A 105 -13.36 3.12 9.85
N ARG A 106 -12.92 2.31 10.82
CA ARG A 106 -12.98 2.66 12.25
C ARG A 106 -11.97 3.73 12.71
N GLN A 107 -11.00 4.10 11.87
CA GLN A 107 -9.97 5.09 12.21
C GLN A 107 -10.58 6.48 12.45
N GLN A 108 -9.92 7.28 13.29
CA GLN A 108 -10.49 8.55 13.77
C GLN A 108 -10.77 9.55 12.64
N PHE A 109 -9.97 9.54 11.57
CA PHE A 109 -10.14 10.46 10.44
C PHE A 109 -11.40 10.16 9.59
N ASN A 110 -12.03 9.00 9.77
CA ASN A 110 -13.30 8.64 9.14
C ASN A 110 -14.53 8.92 10.02
N ARG A 111 -14.36 9.53 11.21
CA ARG A 111 -15.46 9.83 12.17
C ARG A 111 -15.99 11.26 12.07
N TRP A 112 -16.17 11.74 10.86
CA TRP A 112 -16.86 13.00 10.56
C TRP A 112 -18.38 12.95 10.85
N ASP A 113 -18.98 14.12 11.07
CA ASP A 113 -20.43 14.26 11.19
C ASP A 113 -21.05 14.35 9.80
N ASN A 114 -21.87 13.36 9.44
CA ASN A 114 -22.57 13.32 8.15
C ASN A 114 -23.44 14.57 7.91
N GLN A 115 -23.90 15.27 8.96
CA GLN A 115 -24.65 16.52 8.81
C GLN A 115 -23.80 17.64 8.21
N GLU A 116 -22.47 17.63 8.38
CA GLU A 116 -21.59 18.63 7.77
C GLU A 116 -21.64 18.59 6.25
N LEU A 117 -21.82 17.40 5.64
CA LEU A 117 -22.03 17.27 4.20
C LEU A 117 -23.49 17.39 3.80
N LEU A 118 -24.38 16.65 4.47
CA LEU A 118 -25.78 16.54 4.08
C LEU A 118 -26.54 17.86 4.31
N GLY A 119 -26.02 18.75 5.16
CA GLY A 119 -26.57 20.08 5.40
C GLY A 119 -26.13 21.15 4.38
N LEU A 120 -25.18 20.89 3.47
CA LEU A 120 -24.65 21.90 2.56
C LEU A 120 -25.65 22.36 1.49
N THR A 121 -26.60 21.51 1.11
CA THR A 121 -27.63 21.84 0.11
C THR A 121 -28.85 20.93 0.22
N ASP A 122 -29.98 21.37 -0.31
CA ASP A 122 -31.14 20.48 -0.53
C ASP A 122 -30.86 19.55 -1.72
N PHE A 123 -30.94 18.24 -1.50
CA PHE A 123 -30.73 17.22 -2.53
C PHE A 123 -32.00 16.81 -3.26
N ALA A 124 -33.17 17.32 -2.87
CA ALA A 124 -34.44 16.96 -3.50
C ALA A 124 -34.42 17.21 -5.02
N GLY A 125 -34.75 16.17 -5.79
CA GLY A 125 -34.79 16.23 -7.26
C GLY A 125 -33.41 16.35 -7.94
N LYS A 126 -32.31 16.24 -7.21
CA LYS A 126 -30.95 16.27 -7.76
C LYS A 126 -30.42 14.85 -8.00
N VAL A 127 -29.51 14.73 -8.96
CA VAL A 127 -28.66 13.54 -9.12
C VAL A 127 -27.46 13.68 -8.20
N VAL A 128 -27.26 12.71 -7.32
CA VAL A 128 -26.09 12.64 -6.43
C VAL A 128 -25.13 11.60 -6.98
N LEU A 129 -23.85 11.97 -7.07
CA LEU A 129 -22.77 11.08 -7.51
C LEU A 129 -21.86 10.82 -6.33
N ASP A 130 -21.71 9.55 -5.98
CA ASP A 130 -20.69 9.08 -5.04
C ASP A 130 -19.43 8.72 -5.83
N ILE A 131 -18.38 9.52 -5.66
CA ILE A 131 -17.11 9.37 -6.38
C ILE A 131 -16.07 8.86 -5.40
N GLY A 132 -15.59 7.64 -5.63
CA GLY A 132 -14.57 7.05 -4.79
C GLY A 132 -15.09 6.46 -3.47
N ALA A 133 -16.33 5.93 -3.47
CA ALA A 133 -16.97 5.26 -2.33
C ALA A 133 -16.07 4.25 -1.59
N GLY A 134 -15.08 3.69 -2.29
CA GLY A 134 -14.02 2.87 -1.70
C GLY A 134 -14.59 1.70 -0.91
N THR A 135 -14.05 1.49 0.28
CA THR A 135 -14.51 0.48 1.24
C THR A 135 -15.25 1.07 2.44
N GLY A 136 -15.65 2.35 2.35
CA GLY A 136 -16.42 3.01 3.40
C GLY A 136 -17.79 2.35 3.57
N SER A 137 -18.33 2.40 4.78
CA SER A 137 -19.68 1.90 5.06
C SER A 137 -20.72 2.70 4.25
N GLN A 138 -21.57 1.98 3.50
CA GLN A 138 -22.77 2.55 2.85
C GLN A 138 -23.92 2.71 3.84
#